data_AF-A0A433BGQ2-F1
#
_entry.id   AF-A0A433BGQ2-F1
#
_cell.length_a   1.000
_cell.length_b   1.000
_cell.length_c   1.000
_cell.angle_alpha   90.00
_cell.angle_beta   90.00
_cell.angle_gamma   90.00
#
_symmetry.space_group_name_H-M   'P 1'
#
loop_
_entity.id
_entity.type
_entity.pdbx_description
1 polymer ?
#
loop_
_entity_poly.entity_id
_entity_poly.type
_entity_poly.pdbx_seq_one_letter_code
_entity_poly.pdbx_strand_id
1 'polypeptide(L)'
;MTHTNEPHRLIHLLERIAQGERPALNELHDATANRLYVLALMLVATPPWAEQVLQACYVRVWQQARHYRRSTGPAIDWMAMLLRQCAQHLLQGRAGEQARQAQALAQLLEAPHESGTASTTAESRPPASTSTGSRPEGKTPPKRAHRLRLSRRPT
;
A
#
# COMPACT_ATOMS: atom_id res chain seq x y z
N MET A 1 5.50 -43.92 -1.35
CA MET A 1 4.66 -43.92 -0.12
C MET A 1 4.65 -42.49 0.42
N THR A 2 3.56 -41.90 0.95
CA THR A 2 2.18 -42.42 1.11
C THR A 2 1.13 -41.28 0.99
N HIS A 3 1.43 -40.26 0.16
CA HIS A 3 0.78 -38.93 0.11
C HIS A 3 -0.76 -38.87 -0.06
N THR A 4 -1.47 -39.98 -0.28
CA THR A 4 -2.93 -40.02 -0.49
C THR A 4 -3.74 -39.58 0.74
N ASN A 5 -3.19 -39.67 1.95
CA ASN A 5 -3.89 -39.24 3.18
C ASN A 5 -3.67 -37.74 3.52
N GLU A 6 -2.55 -37.16 3.08
CA GLU A 6 -2.18 -35.76 3.32
C GLU A 6 -3.32 -34.74 3.10
N PRO A 7 -4.05 -34.73 1.96
CA PRO A 7 -5.11 -33.73 1.75
C PRO A 7 -6.25 -33.84 2.76
N HIS A 8 -6.63 -35.06 3.16
CA HIS A 8 -7.69 -35.27 4.15
C HIS A 8 -7.25 -34.82 5.55
N ARG A 9 -5.99 -35.09 5.93
CA ARG A 9 -5.40 -34.61 7.18
C ARG A 9 -5.37 -33.08 7.25
N LEU A 10 -4.90 -32.41 6.19
CA LEU A 10 -4.84 -30.94 6.13
C LEU A 10 -6.23 -30.30 6.22
N ILE A 11 -7.25 -30.90 5.58
CA ILE A 11 -8.64 -30.45 5.68
C ILE A 11 -9.16 -30.55 7.13
N HIS A 12 -8.93 -31.68 7.80
CA HIS A 12 -9.35 -31.86 9.20
C HIS A 12 -8.67 -30.87 10.16
N LEU A 13 -7.38 -30.55 9.93
CA LEU A 13 -6.68 -29.51 10.68
C LEU A 13 -7.29 -28.12 10.45
N LEU A 14 -7.62 -27.75 9.21
CA LEU A 14 -8.31 -26.48 8.91
C LEU A 14 -9.69 -26.39 9.58
N GLU A 15 -10.42 -27.50 9.70
CA GLU A 15 -11.72 -27.53 10.39
C GLU A 15 -11.59 -27.34 11.91
N ARG A 16 -10.56 -27.94 12.54
CA ARG A 16 -10.21 -27.68 13.95
C ARG A 16 -9.75 -26.23 14.18
N ILE A 17 -8.97 -25.67 13.26
CA ILE A 17 -8.57 -24.25 13.29
C ILE A 17 -9.80 -23.34 13.18
N ALA A 18 -10.79 -23.66 12.34
CA ALA A 18 -12.03 -22.90 12.24
C ALA A 18 -12.83 -22.88 13.57
N GLN A 19 -12.76 -23.96 14.35
CA GLN A 19 -13.33 -24.03 15.71
C GLN A 19 -12.54 -23.22 16.75
N GLY A 20 -11.30 -22.82 16.43
CA GLY A 20 -10.42 -22.05 17.32
C GLY A 20 -9.38 -22.90 18.06
N GLU A 21 -9.14 -24.14 17.64
CA GLU A 21 -8.08 -24.97 18.21
C GLU A 21 -6.68 -24.48 17.77
N ARG A 22 -5.99 -23.81 18.70
CA ARG A 22 -4.57 -23.46 18.55
C ARG A 22 -3.64 -24.65 18.23
N PRO A 23 -3.74 -25.85 18.85
CA PRO A 23 -2.82 -26.94 18.53
C PRO A 23 -2.93 -27.41 17.07
N ALA A 24 -4.12 -27.35 16.47
CA ALA A 24 -4.31 -27.71 15.07
C ALA A 24 -3.57 -26.76 14.10
N LEU A 25 -3.37 -25.49 14.48
CA LEU A 25 -2.55 -24.55 13.70
C LEU A 25 -1.07 -24.95 13.72
N ASN A 26 -0.55 -25.40 14.87
CA ASN A 26 0.83 -25.87 14.97
C ASN A 26 1.02 -27.16 14.15
N GLU A 27 0.10 -28.13 14.26
CA GLU A 27 0.14 -29.35 13.43
C GLU A 27 0.09 -29.03 11.93
N LEU A 28 -0.70 -28.02 11.51
CA LEU A 28 -0.77 -27.56 10.13
C LEU A 28 0.55 -26.87 9.71
N HIS A 29 1.10 -26.05 10.59
CA HIS A 29 2.39 -25.38 10.39
C HIS A 29 3.50 -26.42 10.16
N ASP A 30 3.68 -27.38 11.06
CA ASP A 30 4.76 -28.36 10.98
C ASP A 30 4.67 -29.23 9.72
N ALA A 31 3.45 -29.53 9.25
CA ALA A 31 3.23 -30.26 8.00
C ALA A 31 3.47 -29.44 6.72
N THR A 32 3.40 -28.09 6.77
CA THR A 32 3.36 -27.25 5.56
C THR A 32 4.43 -26.16 5.46
N ALA A 33 5.06 -25.77 6.59
CA ALA A 33 5.95 -24.63 6.68
C ALA A 33 7.11 -24.71 5.70
N ASN A 34 7.80 -25.84 5.61
CA ASN A 34 8.91 -26.01 4.67
C ASN A 34 8.47 -25.78 3.21
N ARG A 35 7.32 -26.33 2.81
CA ARG A 35 6.82 -26.20 1.43
C ARG A 35 6.34 -24.78 1.13
N LEU A 36 5.62 -24.15 2.07
CA LEU A 36 5.19 -22.76 1.92
C LEU A 36 6.36 -21.76 1.99
N TYR A 37 7.40 -22.04 2.76
CA TYR A 37 8.61 -21.22 2.83
C TYR A 37 9.38 -21.22 1.51
N VAL A 38 9.57 -22.38 0.88
CA VAL A 38 10.18 -22.47 -0.46
C VAL A 38 9.35 -21.71 -1.51
N LEU A 39 8.01 -21.80 -1.45
CA LEU A 39 7.14 -20.98 -2.31
C LEU A 39 7.28 -19.48 -2.02
N ALA A 40 7.41 -19.07 -0.75
CA ALA A 40 7.58 -17.67 -0.36
C ALA A 40 8.93 -17.12 -0.86
N LEU A 41 10.02 -17.87 -0.71
CA LEU A 41 11.34 -17.53 -1.25
C LEU A 41 11.29 -17.29 -2.77
N MET A 42 10.58 -18.12 -3.53
CA MET A 42 10.40 -17.90 -4.97
C MET A 42 9.56 -16.66 -5.33
N LEU A 43 8.72 -16.15 -4.41
CA LEU A 43 7.87 -14.98 -4.64
C LEU A 43 8.54 -13.65 -4.28
N VAL A 44 9.37 -13.60 -3.22
CA VAL A 44 10.01 -12.35 -2.76
C VAL A 44 11.55 -12.36 -2.83
N ALA A 45 12.15 -13.45 -3.32
CA ALA A 45 13.58 -13.64 -3.60
C ALA A 45 14.56 -13.42 -2.41
N THR A 46 14.06 -13.11 -1.22
CA THR A 46 14.88 -12.65 -0.08
C THR A 46 14.42 -13.29 1.23
N PRO A 47 15.30 -13.98 1.98
CA PRO A 47 14.92 -14.76 3.18
C PRO A 47 14.11 -14.02 4.24
N PRO A 48 14.51 -12.83 4.77
CA PRO A 48 13.77 -12.17 5.84
C PRO A 48 12.37 -11.70 5.41
N TRP A 49 12.14 -11.54 4.10
CA TRP A 49 10.84 -11.20 3.54
C TRP A 49 9.99 -12.45 3.32
N ALA A 50 10.59 -13.60 2.99
CA ALA A 50 9.90 -14.87 2.88
C ALA A 50 9.36 -15.33 4.25
N GLU A 51 10.12 -15.13 5.33
CA GLU A 51 9.67 -15.37 6.71
C GLU A 51 8.45 -14.49 7.08
N GLN A 52 8.50 -13.19 6.79
CA GLN A 52 7.37 -12.28 7.03
C GLN A 52 6.12 -12.67 6.22
N VAL A 53 6.28 -13.02 4.94
CA VAL A 53 5.18 -13.51 4.09
C VAL A 53 4.58 -14.80 4.63
N LEU A 54 5.40 -15.73 5.11
CA LEU A 54 4.97 -16.99 5.71
C LEU A 54 4.18 -16.75 7.00
N GLN A 55 4.69 -15.93 7.92
CA GLN A 55 4.00 -15.56 9.16
C GLN A 55 2.66 -14.87 8.88
N ALA A 56 2.65 -13.89 7.97
CA ALA A 56 1.42 -13.20 7.55
C ALA A 56 0.41 -14.17 6.91
N CYS A 57 0.88 -15.16 6.15
CA CYS A 57 0.04 -16.21 5.59
C CYS A 57 -0.62 -17.06 6.70
N TYR A 58 0.11 -17.49 7.74
CA TYR A 58 -0.48 -18.27 8.84
C TYR A 58 -1.49 -17.47 9.66
N VAL A 59 -1.24 -16.19 9.91
CA VAL A 59 -2.23 -15.28 10.54
C VAL A 59 -3.50 -15.20 9.68
N ARG A 60 -3.34 -15.11 8.37
CA ARG A 60 -4.47 -15.07 7.42
C ARG A 60 -5.21 -16.40 7.30
N VAL A 61 -4.50 -17.54 7.37
CA VAL A 61 -5.10 -18.88 7.47
C VAL A 61 -5.95 -18.98 8.73
N TRP A 62 -5.44 -18.56 9.90
CA TRP A 62 -6.22 -18.55 11.15
C TRP A 62 -7.50 -17.70 11.02
N GLN A 63 -7.41 -16.50 10.45
CA GLN A 63 -8.57 -15.62 10.24
C GLN A 63 -9.58 -16.17 9.23
N GLN A 64 -9.11 -16.81 8.14
CA GLN A 64 -9.95 -17.23 7.02
C GLN A 64 -10.34 -18.72 7.04
N ALA A 65 -9.83 -19.54 7.98
CA ALA A 65 -10.15 -20.98 8.09
C ALA A 65 -11.66 -21.24 8.19
N ARG A 66 -12.41 -20.38 8.89
CA ARG A 66 -13.89 -20.45 8.98
C ARG A 66 -14.62 -20.30 7.65
N HIS A 67 -13.95 -19.71 6.65
CA HIS A 67 -14.48 -19.52 5.29
C HIS A 67 -13.94 -20.56 4.30
N TYR A 68 -12.96 -21.39 4.69
CA TYR A 68 -12.49 -22.48 3.86
C TYR A 68 -13.61 -23.52 3.69
N ARG A 69 -13.80 -23.98 2.44
CA ARG A 69 -14.73 -25.06 2.09
C ARG A 69 -13.96 -26.08 1.26
N ARG A 70 -14.24 -27.37 1.49
CA ARG A 70 -13.64 -28.48 0.72
C ARG A 70 -13.90 -28.36 -0.80
N SER A 71 -14.97 -27.65 -1.20
CA SER A 71 -15.30 -27.34 -2.60
C SER A 71 -14.40 -26.30 -3.27
N THR A 72 -13.63 -25.52 -2.50
CA THR A 72 -12.75 -24.45 -3.03
C THR A 72 -11.45 -25.01 -3.64
N GLY A 73 -11.17 -26.30 -3.44
CA GLY A 73 -9.97 -26.98 -3.92
C GLY A 73 -9.11 -27.52 -2.78
N PRO A 74 -7.96 -28.13 -3.09
CA PRO A 74 -7.04 -28.67 -2.08
C PRO A 74 -6.57 -27.60 -1.09
N ALA A 75 -6.44 -27.99 0.19
CA ALA A 75 -5.99 -27.10 1.27
C ALA A 75 -4.67 -26.39 0.93
N ILE A 76 -3.73 -27.10 0.29
CA ILE A 76 -2.41 -26.56 -0.07
C ILE A 76 -2.50 -25.46 -1.15
N ASP A 77 -3.43 -25.56 -2.10
CA ASP A 77 -3.60 -24.58 -3.17
C ASP A 77 -4.28 -23.31 -2.63
N TRP A 78 -5.23 -23.48 -1.70
CA TRP A 78 -5.82 -22.36 -0.97
C TRP A 78 -4.79 -21.62 -0.10
N MET A 79 -3.91 -22.34 0.60
CA MET A 79 -2.79 -21.74 1.34
C MET A 79 -1.78 -21.06 0.41
N ALA A 80 -1.45 -21.64 -0.74
CA ALA A 80 -0.56 -21.02 -1.73
C ALA A 80 -1.16 -19.75 -2.35
N MET A 81 -2.49 -19.69 -2.54
CA MET A 81 -3.20 -18.48 -2.94
C MET A 81 -3.08 -17.38 -1.87
N LEU A 82 -3.30 -17.70 -0.59
CA LEU A 82 -3.14 -16.74 0.51
C LEU A 82 -1.68 -16.25 0.62
N LEU A 83 -0.70 -17.15 0.48
CA LEU A 83 0.72 -16.83 0.49
C LEU A 83 1.07 -15.81 -0.61
N ARG A 84 0.56 -16.02 -1.84
CA ARG A 84 0.72 -15.08 -2.95
C ARG A 84 0.09 -13.72 -2.67
N GLN A 85 -1.11 -13.68 -2.07
CA GLN A 85 -1.75 -12.42 -1.67
C GLN A 85 -0.94 -11.67 -0.61
N CYS A 86 -0.37 -12.37 0.37
CA CYS A 86 0.51 -11.77 1.38
C CYS A 86 1.81 -11.23 0.76
N ALA A 87 2.44 -11.97 -0.15
CA ALA A 87 3.60 -11.51 -0.91
C ALA A 87 3.29 -10.24 -1.73
N GLN A 88 2.17 -10.23 -2.48
CA GLN A 88 1.74 -9.07 -3.25
C GLN A 88 1.48 -7.85 -2.36
N HIS A 89 0.79 -8.02 -1.23
CA HIS A 89 0.52 -6.92 -0.30
C HIS A 89 1.80 -6.32 0.27
N LEU A 90 2.77 -7.16 0.63
CA LEU A 90 4.07 -6.75 1.13
C LEU A 90 4.89 -5.98 0.06
N LEU A 91 4.89 -6.47 -1.18
CA LEU A 91 5.57 -5.79 -2.30
C LEU A 91 4.92 -4.43 -2.63
N GLN A 92 3.58 -4.35 -2.59
CA GLN A 92 2.83 -3.10 -2.75
C GLN A 92 3.13 -2.08 -1.64
N GLY A 93 3.23 -2.54 -0.38
CA GLY A 93 3.62 -1.71 0.76
C GLY A 93 4.99 -1.04 0.52
N ARG A 94 5.98 -1.83 0.10
CA ARG A 94 7.35 -1.34 -0.18
C ARG A 94 7.39 -0.37 -1.37
N ALA A 95 6.64 -0.61 -2.44
CA ALA A 95 6.53 0.34 -3.55
C ALA A 95 5.93 1.68 -3.09
N GLY A 96 4.90 1.64 -2.23
CA GLY A 96 4.32 2.83 -1.61
C GLY A 96 5.23 3.54 -0.61
N GLU A 97 6.11 2.82 0.10
CA GLU A 97 7.16 3.41 0.95
C GLU A 97 8.24 4.10 0.13
N GLN A 98 8.76 3.45 -0.92
CA GLN A 98 9.76 4.04 -1.81
C GLN A 98 9.23 5.28 -2.53
N ALA A 99 7.98 5.25 -3.01
CA ALA A 99 7.34 6.42 -3.61
C ALA A 99 7.23 7.60 -2.62
N ARG A 100 6.84 7.34 -1.36
CA ARG A 100 6.79 8.37 -0.30
C ARG A 100 8.18 8.90 0.06
N GLN A 101 9.20 8.04 0.12
CA GLN A 101 10.59 8.44 0.36
C GLN A 101 11.13 9.31 -0.79
N ALA A 102 10.90 8.93 -2.05
CA ALA A 102 11.29 9.72 -3.21
C ALA A 102 10.59 11.09 -3.23
N GLN A 103 9.30 11.14 -2.88
CA GLN A 103 8.56 12.40 -2.72
C GLN A 103 9.11 13.29 -1.60
N ALA A 104 9.45 12.71 -0.44
CA ALA A 104 10.04 13.45 0.67
C ALA A 104 11.45 13.98 0.33
N LEU A 105 12.28 13.20 -0.36
CA LEU A 105 13.58 13.62 -0.85
C LEU A 105 13.47 14.74 -1.90
N ALA A 106 12.50 14.65 -2.82
CA ALA A 106 12.21 15.72 -3.77
C ALA A 106 11.81 17.01 -3.03
N GLN A 107 10.91 16.95 -2.06
CA GLN A 107 10.50 18.10 -1.25
C GLN A 107 11.66 18.74 -0.45
N LEU A 108 12.60 17.92 0.03
CA LEU A 108 13.81 18.39 0.72
C LEU A 108 14.79 19.09 -0.24
N LEU A 109 14.87 18.65 -1.50
CA LEU A 109 15.72 19.25 -2.53
C LEU A 109 15.10 20.50 -3.17
N GLU A 110 13.77 20.54 -3.27
CA GLU A 110 12.96 21.68 -3.75
C GLU A 110 12.81 22.78 -2.67
N ALA A 111 13.51 22.69 -1.55
CA ALA A 111 13.48 23.68 -0.48
C ALA A 111 13.88 25.06 -1.05
N PRO A 112 13.03 26.11 -0.88
CA PRO A 112 13.28 27.38 -1.56
C PRO A 112 14.62 27.99 -1.18
N HIS A 113 15.43 28.32 -2.19
CA HIS A 113 16.33 29.45 -2.05
C HIS A 113 15.43 30.67 -1.80
N GLU A 114 15.46 31.22 -0.59
CA GLU A 114 14.81 32.51 -0.35
C GLU A 114 15.54 33.55 -1.19
N SER A 115 14.96 33.86 -2.35
CA SER A 115 15.40 34.92 -3.25
C SER A 115 15.19 36.27 -2.56
N GLY A 116 16.10 36.60 -1.63
CA GLY A 116 16.29 37.92 -1.03
C GLY A 116 16.82 38.94 -2.05
N THR A 117 16.21 38.99 -3.24
CA THR A 117 16.55 39.89 -4.33
C THR A 117 15.53 41.03 -4.39
N ALA A 118 15.47 41.82 -3.32
CA ALA A 118 14.63 43.02 -3.24
C ALA A 118 15.29 44.17 -2.45
N SER A 119 16.61 44.32 -2.58
CA SER A 119 17.35 45.53 -2.17
C SER A 119 18.25 46.02 -3.31
N THR A 120 17.63 46.35 -4.46
CA THR A 120 18.25 47.23 -5.46
C THR A 120 17.38 48.47 -5.66
N THR A 121 17.67 49.49 -4.87
CA THR A 121 17.26 50.89 -5.15
C THR A 121 18.32 51.80 -4.55
N ALA A 122 19.49 51.79 -5.18
CA ALA A 122 20.48 52.84 -4.99
C ALA A 122 20.12 54.00 -5.94
N GLU A 123 19.21 54.88 -5.52
CA GLU A 123 18.94 56.14 -6.24
C GLU A 123 19.08 57.33 -5.28
N SER A 124 20.15 58.10 -5.48
CA SER A 124 20.48 59.30 -4.69
C SER A 124 20.51 60.56 -5.56
N ARG A 125 19.31 61.15 -5.77
CA ARG A 125 19.02 62.61 -5.68
C ARG A 125 19.62 63.57 -6.77
N PRO A 126 19.09 64.81 -6.94
CA PRO A 126 17.79 65.27 -7.50
C PRO A 126 18.05 66.33 -8.64
N PRO A 127 17.22 67.37 -8.98
CA PRO A 127 15.85 67.74 -8.57
C PRO A 127 14.86 68.21 -9.68
N ALA A 128 13.61 68.51 -9.24
CA ALA A 128 12.60 69.39 -9.84
C ALA A 128 12.06 69.01 -11.25
N SER A 129 10.76 68.75 -11.42
CA SER A 129 9.74 69.80 -11.29
C SER A 129 8.30 69.26 -11.22
N THR A 130 7.40 70.14 -10.78
CA THR A 130 5.94 70.02 -10.70
C THR A 130 5.21 69.57 -11.98
N SER A 131 4.11 68.82 -11.86
CA SER A 131 2.79 69.02 -12.52
C SER A 131 1.98 67.70 -12.50
N THR A 132 0.91 67.57 -11.69
CA THR A 132 -0.52 67.75 -12.06
C THR A 132 -1.13 66.60 -12.88
N GLY A 133 -2.21 65.96 -12.38
CA GLY A 133 -3.18 65.27 -13.27
C GLY A 133 -3.87 63.99 -12.76
N SER A 134 -5.13 64.13 -12.30
CA SER A 134 -6.29 63.28 -12.64
C SER A 134 -6.32 61.75 -12.40
N ARG A 135 -7.00 61.34 -11.31
CA ARG A 135 -8.37 60.73 -11.22
C ARG A 135 -8.91 59.84 -12.40
N PRO A 136 -9.90 58.92 -12.16
CA PRO A 136 -9.78 57.53 -11.64
C PRO A 136 -10.57 56.48 -12.50
N GLU A 137 -10.94 55.32 -11.89
CA GLU A 137 -12.02 54.35 -12.25
C GLU A 137 -11.68 52.97 -12.90
N GLY A 138 -12.56 51.98 -12.67
CA GLY A 138 -12.58 50.63 -13.30
C GLY A 138 -12.10 49.46 -12.40
N LYS A 139 -12.84 48.93 -11.42
CA LYS A 139 -14.18 48.27 -11.39
C LYS A 139 -14.20 46.78 -11.82
N THR A 140 -14.80 45.96 -10.92
CA THR A 140 -15.43 44.62 -11.10
C THR A 140 -14.57 43.32 -11.07
N PRO A 141 -15.03 42.24 -10.36
CA PRO A 141 -14.31 40.96 -10.23
C PRO A 141 -14.92 39.80 -11.07
N PRO A 142 -14.21 38.68 -11.27
CA PRO A 142 -14.78 37.45 -11.81
C PRO A 142 -15.51 36.59 -10.74
N LYS A 143 -16.52 35.84 -11.20
CA LYS A 143 -17.54 35.16 -10.38
C LYS A 143 -17.23 33.68 -10.09
N ARG A 144 -17.84 33.14 -9.02
CA ARG A 144 -18.04 31.69 -8.82
C ARG A 144 -18.93 31.09 -9.92
N ALA A 145 -18.57 29.92 -10.42
CA ALA A 145 -19.47 28.91 -10.99
C ALA A 145 -18.93 27.52 -10.60
N HIS A 146 -19.47 26.86 -9.58
CA HIS A 146 -20.63 25.96 -9.63
C HIS A 146 -20.52 24.74 -10.56
N ARG A 147 -20.09 23.63 -9.95
CA ARG A 147 -20.80 22.33 -9.93
C ARG A 147 -21.23 21.74 -11.30
N LEU A 148 -20.54 20.68 -11.71
CA LEU A 148 -21.18 19.55 -12.39
C LEU A 148 -20.86 18.22 -11.68
N ARG A 149 -21.87 17.69 -10.99
CA ARG A 149 -21.96 16.26 -10.66
C ARG A 149 -22.30 15.53 -11.97
N LEU A 150 -21.48 14.57 -12.38
CA LEU A 150 -21.96 13.50 -13.27
C LEU A 150 -22.26 12.27 -12.42
N SER A 151 -23.43 11.69 -12.65
CA SER A 151 -24.01 10.64 -11.80
C SER A 151 -24.42 9.45 -12.66
N ARG A 152 -24.10 8.23 -12.19
CA ARG A 152 -24.76 6.96 -12.57
C ARG A 152 -24.55 6.55 -14.04
N ARG A 153 -24.71 5.27 -14.44
CA ARG A 153 -25.36 4.08 -13.85
C ARG A 153 -24.69 2.80 -14.41
N PRO A 154 -24.80 1.63 -13.76
CA PRO A 154 -24.37 0.35 -14.32
C PRO A 154 -25.45 -0.32 -15.19
N THR A 155 -25.04 -1.36 -15.91
CA THR A 155 -25.85 -2.44 -16.49
C THR A 155 -25.41 -3.77 -15.89
#